data_AF-A0A7C9F8Z9-F1
#
_entry.id   AF-A0A7C9F8Z9-F1
#
_cell.length_a   1.000
_cell.length_b   1.000
_cell.length_c   1.000
_cell.angle_alpha   90.00
_cell.angle_beta   90.00
_cell.angle_gamma   90.00
#
_symmetry.space_group_name_H-M   'P 1'
#
loop_
_entity.id
_entity.type
_entity.pdbx_description
1 polymer ?
#
loop_
_entity_poly.entity_id
_entity_poly.type
_entity_poly.pdbx_seq_one_letter_code
_entity_poly.pdbx_strand_id
1 'polypeptide(L)'
;MELLLIFFLLIIVVVSKLGHTILWVPWRVQRHFRRQGISGPPYRPIFGNTAEIRRMYAEVQSKPVPVNSGDNHDYPLNHGITYRVMPFYQKWSSLYGKTFLYWFGQKPVLAIADPQMIKAVLMNTSGAFGKLKYNPLAKLLFGGGLAGLEGEKWAVHRHIANQAFNMERVKVPTNKEQQGEMEVRQRNSRVHKIIDQEKWPCNRKFEELAQFISFCYLCGGWE
;
A
#
# COMPACT_ATOMS: atom_id res chain seq x y z
N MET A 1 -33.65 -14.34 -40.44
CA MET A 1 -32.76 -13.27 -40.93
C MET A 1 -32.61 -12.14 -39.92
N GLU A 2 -33.70 -11.60 -39.38
CA GLU A 2 -33.66 -10.48 -38.41
C GLU A 2 -32.87 -10.76 -37.12
N LEU A 3 -33.05 -11.95 -36.52
CA LEU A 3 -32.30 -12.34 -35.31
C LEU A 3 -30.78 -12.41 -35.55
N LEU A 4 -30.35 -12.85 -36.74
CA LEU A 4 -28.94 -12.91 -37.11
C LEU A 4 -28.36 -11.49 -37.26
N LEU A 5 -29.10 -10.58 -37.89
CA LEU A 5 -28.69 -9.18 -38.04
C LEU A 5 -28.53 -8.50 -36.66
N ILE A 6 -29.48 -8.70 -35.75
CA ILE A 6 -29.39 -8.18 -34.38
C ILE A 6 -28.15 -8.74 -33.66
N PHE A 7 -27.89 -10.04 -33.79
CA PHE A 7 -26.72 -10.68 -33.19
C PHE A 7 -25.40 -10.09 -33.73
N PHE A 8 -25.28 -9.91 -35.05
CA PHE A 8 -24.09 -9.28 -35.65
C PHE A 8 -23.89 -7.83 -35.18
N LEU A 9 -24.96 -7.04 -35.10
CA LEU A 9 -24.90 -5.67 -34.58
C LEU A 9 -24.43 -5.65 -33.12
N LEU A 10 -24.92 -6.58 -32.27
CA LEU A 10 -24.46 -6.71 -30.89
C LEU A 10 -22.96 -7.04 -30.82
N ILE A 11 -22.47 -7.97 -31.65
CA ILE A 11 -21.05 -8.30 -31.73
C ILE A 11 -20.23 -7.06 -32.10
N ILE A 12 -20.64 -6.31 -33.11
CA ILE A 12 -19.93 -5.10 -33.56
C ILE A 12 -19.87 -4.06 -32.43
N VAL A 13 -20.96 -3.85 -31.70
CA VAL A 13 -21.00 -2.93 -30.55
C VAL A 13 -20.06 -3.40 -29.44
N VAL A 14 -20.02 -4.71 -29.14
CA VAL A 14 -19.12 -5.25 -28.11
C VAL A 14 -17.66 -5.12 -28.55
N VAL A 15 -17.33 -5.52 -29.78
CA VAL A 15 -15.96 -5.47 -30.33
C VAL A 15 -15.45 -4.03 -30.39
N SER A 16 -16.28 -3.08 -30.83
CA SER A 16 -15.92 -1.66 -30.87
C SER A 16 -15.68 -1.09 -29.46
N LYS A 17 -16.54 -1.40 -28.48
CA LYS A 17 -16.33 -1.01 -27.08
C LYS A 17 -15.06 -1.62 -26.49
N LEU A 18 -14.80 -2.89 -26.76
CA LEU A 18 -13.59 -3.59 -26.31
C LEU A 18 -12.34 -3.00 -26.96
N GLY A 19 -12.32 -2.79 -28.28
CA GLY A 19 -11.21 -2.17 -28.99
C GLY A 19 -10.92 -0.75 -28.51
N HIS A 20 -11.97 0.05 -28.29
CA HIS A 20 -11.84 1.39 -27.74
C HIS A 20 -11.21 1.36 -26.34
N THR A 21 -11.68 0.48 -25.46
CA THR A 21 -11.24 0.45 -24.05
C THR A 21 -9.88 -0.24 -23.87
N ILE A 22 -9.62 -1.33 -24.59
CA ILE A 22 -8.40 -2.14 -24.46
C ILE A 22 -7.25 -1.52 -25.25
N LEU A 23 -7.48 -0.96 -26.43
CA LEU A 23 -6.39 -0.52 -27.31
C LEU A 23 -6.30 1.00 -27.40
N TRP A 24 -7.43 1.66 -27.71
CA TRP A 24 -7.41 3.09 -28.02
C TRP A 24 -7.13 3.97 -26.79
N VAL A 25 -7.82 3.71 -25.66
CA VAL A 25 -7.63 4.47 -24.43
C VAL A 25 -6.19 4.33 -23.90
N PRO A 26 -5.61 3.12 -23.74
CA PRO A 26 -4.25 2.99 -23.27
C PRO A 26 -3.22 3.65 -24.19
N TRP A 27 -3.37 3.48 -25.51
CA TRP A 27 -2.50 4.13 -26.48
C TRP A 27 -2.54 5.65 -26.38
N ARG A 28 -3.74 6.24 -26.28
CA ARG A 28 -3.92 7.69 -26.16
C ARG A 28 -3.25 8.23 -24.89
N VAL A 29 -3.48 7.58 -23.75
CA VAL A 29 -2.92 8.00 -22.45
C VAL A 29 -1.40 7.85 -22.44
N GLN A 30 -0.86 6.74 -22.94
CA GLN A 30 0.58 6.53 -23.04
C GLN A 30 1.24 7.58 -23.94
N ARG A 31 0.60 7.92 -25.07
CA ARG A 31 1.09 8.98 -25.96
C ARG A 31 1.06 10.36 -25.30
N HIS A 32 0.03 10.65 -24.50
CA HIS A 32 -0.10 11.91 -23.76
C HIS A 32 1.05 12.10 -22.77
N PHE A 33 1.33 11.10 -21.92
CA PHE A 33 2.42 11.16 -20.94
C PHE A 33 3.80 11.14 -21.59
N ARG A 34 3.99 10.36 -22.68
CA ARG A 34 5.25 10.33 -23.42
C ARG A 34 5.63 11.71 -23.99
N ARG A 35 4.65 12.51 -24.40
CA ARG A 35 4.88 13.90 -24.85
C ARG A 35 5.34 14.83 -23.73
N GLN A 36 5.06 14.49 -22.47
CA GLN A 36 5.51 15.22 -21.28
C GLN A 36 6.85 14.69 -20.75
N GLY A 37 7.52 13.79 -21.48
CA GLY A 37 8.75 13.14 -21.04
C GLY A 37 8.55 12.00 -20.03
N ILE A 38 7.31 11.66 -19.69
CA ILE A 38 7.00 10.57 -18.76
C ILE A 38 6.92 9.26 -19.54
N SER A 39 7.85 8.35 -19.24
CA SER A 39 7.92 7.02 -19.84
C SER A 39 7.53 5.93 -18.83
N GLY A 40 7.62 4.67 -19.24
CA GLY A 40 7.25 3.55 -18.38
C GLY A 40 7.22 2.22 -19.14
N PRO A 41 6.97 1.11 -18.43
CA PRO A 41 6.82 -0.20 -19.07
C PRO A 41 5.67 -0.17 -20.10
N PRO A 42 5.80 -0.89 -21.22
CA PRO A 42 4.77 -0.91 -22.25
C PRO A 42 3.47 -1.50 -21.72
N TYR A 43 2.34 -0.97 -22.18
CA TYR A 43 1.03 -1.54 -21.94
C TYR A 43 0.90 -2.93 -22.58
N ARG A 44 0.30 -3.90 -21.87
CA ARG A 44 -0.08 -5.20 -22.42
C ARG A 44 -1.61 -5.34 -22.39
N PRO A 45 -2.27 -5.70 -23.51
CA PRO A 45 -3.72 -5.81 -23.55
C PRO A 45 -4.31 -6.67 -22.42
N ILE A 46 -5.46 -6.25 -21.90
CA ILE A 46 -6.25 -6.91 -20.84
C ILE A 46 -5.60 -6.87 -19.45
N PHE A 47 -4.33 -7.26 -19.32
CA PHE A 47 -3.67 -7.44 -18.02
C PHE A 47 -2.72 -6.31 -17.61
N GLY A 48 -2.33 -5.43 -18.53
CA GLY A 48 -1.35 -4.38 -18.27
C GLY A 48 -0.03 -4.99 -17.80
N ASN A 49 0.56 -4.43 -16.74
CA ASN A 49 1.81 -4.91 -16.18
C ASN A 49 1.63 -5.88 -14.98
N THR A 50 0.39 -6.27 -14.67
CA THR A 50 0.06 -7.06 -13.47
C THR A 50 0.85 -8.38 -13.38
N ALA A 51 0.99 -9.11 -14.48
CA ALA A 51 1.75 -10.36 -14.51
C ALA A 51 3.25 -10.14 -14.25
N GLU A 52 3.81 -9.03 -14.75
CA GLU A 52 5.21 -8.67 -14.53
C GLU A 52 5.44 -8.28 -13.05
N ILE A 53 4.52 -7.50 -12.48
CA ILE A 53 4.52 -7.12 -11.07
C ILE A 53 4.47 -8.38 -10.19
N ARG A 54 3.56 -9.32 -10.47
CA ARG A 54 3.44 -10.58 -9.72
C ARG A 54 4.72 -11.41 -9.77
N ARG A 55 5.39 -11.49 -10.93
CA ARG A 55 6.66 -12.20 -11.08
C ARG A 55 7.76 -11.55 -10.24
N MET A 56 7.86 -10.22 -10.26
CA MET A 56 8.84 -9.50 -9.44
C MET A 56 8.60 -9.74 -7.94
N TYR A 57 7.35 -9.72 -7.48
CA TYR A 57 7.05 -10.07 -6.09
C TYR A 57 7.45 -11.51 -5.74
N ALA A 58 7.11 -12.49 -6.59
CA ALA A 58 7.46 -13.88 -6.35
C ALA A 58 8.98 -14.09 -6.28
N GLU A 59 9.75 -13.42 -7.14
CA GLU A 59 11.21 -13.48 -7.16
C GLU A 59 11.83 -12.88 -5.89
N VAL A 60 11.29 -11.78 -5.37
CA VAL A 60 11.85 -11.14 -4.18
C VAL A 60 11.43 -11.86 -2.90
N GLN A 61 10.22 -12.44 -2.87
CA GLN A 61 9.72 -13.19 -1.72
C GLN A 61 10.39 -14.56 -1.56
N SER A 62 10.85 -15.18 -2.66
CA SER A 62 11.61 -16.44 -2.58
C SER A 62 13.01 -16.25 -1.99
N LYS A 63 13.55 -15.03 -2.00
CA LYS A 63 14.85 -14.72 -1.40
C LYS A 63 14.70 -14.49 0.12
N PRO A 64 15.64 -15.00 0.94
CA PRO A 64 15.67 -14.71 2.37
C PRO A 64 15.67 -13.20 2.62
N VAL A 65 15.03 -12.77 3.72
CA VAL A 65 15.17 -11.38 4.17
C VAL A 65 16.65 -11.17 4.51
N PRO A 66 17.30 -10.11 4.00
CA PRO A 66 18.62 -9.72 4.49
C PRO A 66 18.47 -9.39 5.97
N VAL A 67 18.87 -10.32 6.84
CA VAL A 67 19.11 -10.02 8.24
C VAL A 67 20.47 -9.38 8.24
N ASN A 68 20.52 -8.07 8.47
CA ASN A 68 21.78 -7.40 8.73
C ASN A 68 22.34 -8.04 10.01
N SER A 69 23.22 -9.02 9.87
CA SER A 69 24.24 -9.26 10.89
C SER A 69 24.92 -7.92 11.08
N GLY A 70 25.03 -7.48 12.33
CA GLY A 70 25.77 -6.27 12.67
C GLY A 70 27.18 -6.32 12.08
N ASP A 71 27.87 -5.20 12.18
CA ASP A 71 29.31 -5.12 11.89
C ASP A 71 29.60 -4.77 10.42
N ASN A 72 29.01 -3.70 9.90
CA ASN A 72 29.65 -2.87 8.86
C ASN A 72 29.09 -1.45 8.95
N HIS A 73 29.89 -0.55 9.51
CA HIS A 73 29.59 0.87 9.75
C HIS A 73 29.63 1.72 8.45
N ASP A 74 29.80 1.10 7.27
CA ASP A 74 30.17 1.83 6.05
C ASP A 74 29.18 1.67 4.89
N TYR A 75 27.89 1.44 5.18
CA TYR A 75 26.86 1.49 4.14
C TYR A 75 25.76 2.50 4.50
N PRO A 76 25.54 3.54 3.68
CA PRO A 76 24.53 4.55 3.95
C PRO A 76 23.15 3.90 3.82
N LEU A 77 22.50 3.57 4.95
CA LEU A 77 21.07 3.27 5.11
C LEU A 77 20.35 2.82 3.81
N ASN A 78 20.82 1.74 3.17
CA ASN A 78 20.14 1.27 1.97
C ASN A 78 18.97 0.40 2.45
N HIS A 79 17.80 1.03 2.52
CA HIS A 79 16.53 0.44 2.89
C HIS A 79 16.15 -0.73 1.96
N GLY A 80 16.76 -1.91 2.15
CA GLY A 80 16.44 -3.15 1.43
C GLY A 80 14.98 -3.60 1.57
N ILE A 81 14.23 -2.95 2.47
CA ILE A 81 12.78 -3.10 2.61
C ILE A 81 12.05 -2.64 1.35
N THR A 82 12.47 -1.55 0.70
CA THR A 82 11.76 -1.01 -0.48
C THR A 82 11.76 -2.00 -1.63
N TYR A 83 12.90 -2.67 -1.87
CA TYR A 83 13.01 -3.77 -2.84
C TYR A 83 12.01 -4.88 -2.55
N ARG A 84 11.79 -5.17 -1.27
CA ARG A 84 10.96 -6.29 -0.82
C ARG A 84 9.47 -5.97 -0.82
N VAL A 85 9.10 -4.76 -0.41
CA VAL A 85 7.70 -4.31 -0.33
C VAL A 85 7.20 -3.80 -1.67
N MET A 86 8.06 -3.22 -2.50
CA MET A 86 7.70 -2.59 -3.77
C MET A 86 8.76 -2.83 -4.87
N PRO A 87 9.03 -4.09 -5.25
CA PRO A 87 10.13 -4.44 -6.17
C PRO A 87 10.02 -3.76 -7.54
N PHE A 88 8.80 -3.64 -8.06
CA PHE A 88 8.55 -3.01 -9.35
C PHE A 88 8.81 -1.50 -9.33
N TYR A 89 8.57 -0.81 -8.21
CA TYR A 89 8.89 0.61 -8.08
C TYR A 89 10.39 0.82 -8.17
N GLN A 90 11.19 0.04 -7.41
CA GLN A 90 12.65 0.17 -7.46
C GLN A 90 13.21 -0.12 -8.86
N LYS A 91 12.74 -1.19 -9.51
CA LYS A 91 13.19 -1.55 -10.86
C LYS A 91 12.80 -0.50 -11.90
N TRP A 92 11.57 -0.01 -11.88
CA TRP A 92 11.09 0.92 -12.89
C TRP A 92 11.53 2.35 -12.63
N SER A 93 11.76 2.74 -11.37
CA SER A 93 12.32 4.06 -11.06
C SER A 93 13.74 4.22 -11.59
N SER A 94 14.55 3.15 -11.59
CA SER A 94 15.90 3.19 -12.16
C SER A 94 15.90 3.21 -13.70
N LEU A 95 14.89 2.61 -14.34
CA LEU A 95 14.78 2.54 -15.80
C LEU A 95 14.11 3.76 -16.43
N TYR A 96 13.08 4.31 -15.77
CA TYR A 96 12.19 5.32 -16.34
C TYR A 96 12.22 6.65 -15.57
N GLY A 97 12.96 6.71 -14.44
CA GLY A 97 13.08 7.89 -13.60
C GLY A 97 12.07 7.92 -12.44
N LYS A 98 12.09 9.04 -11.69
CA LYS A 98 11.28 9.23 -10.46
C LYS A 98 9.76 9.21 -10.71
N THR A 99 9.33 9.50 -11.93
CA THR A 99 7.92 9.51 -12.32
C THR A 99 7.75 8.66 -13.57
N PHE A 100 6.89 7.64 -13.50
CA PHE A 100 6.68 6.72 -14.61
C PHE A 100 5.23 6.22 -14.68
N LEU A 101 4.78 5.85 -15.88
CA LEU A 101 3.43 5.35 -16.13
C LEU A 101 3.43 3.81 -16.25
N TYR A 102 2.55 3.14 -15.51
CA TYR A 102 2.34 1.69 -15.62
C TYR A 102 0.85 1.34 -15.56
N TRP A 103 0.49 0.05 -15.64
CA TRP A 103 -0.88 -0.39 -15.86
C TRP A 103 -1.32 -1.54 -14.95
N PHE A 104 -2.49 -1.39 -14.32
CA PHE A 104 -3.25 -2.49 -13.71
C PHE A 104 -4.44 -2.85 -14.59
N GLY A 105 -4.33 -3.95 -15.34
CA GLY A 105 -5.28 -4.22 -16.41
C GLY A 105 -5.26 -3.06 -17.41
N GLN A 106 -6.42 -2.50 -17.73
CA GLN A 106 -6.57 -1.31 -18.58
C GLN A 106 -6.40 0.03 -17.84
N LYS A 107 -6.25 0.01 -16.51
CA LYS A 107 -6.19 1.23 -15.70
C LYS A 107 -4.77 1.78 -15.65
N PRO A 108 -4.52 3.01 -16.14
CA PRO A 108 -3.22 3.66 -16.01
C PRO A 108 -2.98 4.05 -14.55
N VAL A 109 -1.73 3.92 -14.11
CA VAL A 109 -1.26 4.40 -12.82
C VAL A 109 0.02 5.19 -13.02
N LEU A 110 0.02 6.41 -12.51
CA LEU A 110 1.19 7.27 -12.49
C LEU A 110 1.91 7.11 -11.16
N ALA A 111 3.11 6.51 -11.20
CA ALA A 111 4.02 6.50 -10.07
C ALA A 111 4.70 7.87 -9.96
N ILE A 112 4.68 8.46 -8.77
CA ILE A 112 5.31 9.75 -8.49
C ILE A 112 6.23 9.58 -7.28
N ALA A 113 7.53 9.83 -7.47
CA ALA A 113 8.52 9.87 -6.39
C ALA A 113 9.13 11.27 -6.19
N ASP A 114 8.65 12.28 -6.92
CA ASP A 114 9.07 13.67 -6.73
C ASP A 114 8.35 14.30 -5.52
N PRO A 115 9.08 14.82 -4.50
CA PRO A 115 8.46 15.37 -3.31
C PRO A 115 7.56 16.58 -3.55
N GLN A 116 7.87 17.42 -4.55
CA GLN A 116 7.07 18.61 -4.84
C GLN A 116 5.73 18.21 -5.46
N MET A 117 5.74 17.27 -6.41
CA MET A 117 4.53 16.70 -6.98
C MET A 117 3.69 15.93 -5.94
N ILE A 118 4.34 15.13 -5.09
CA ILE A 118 3.64 14.43 -3.99
C ILE A 118 2.95 15.45 -3.08
N LYS A 119 3.66 16.51 -2.67
CA LYS A 119 3.08 17.57 -1.84
C LYS A 119 1.91 18.25 -2.55
N ALA A 120 2.04 18.57 -3.83
CA ALA A 120 0.98 19.19 -4.61
C ALA A 120 -0.28 18.32 -4.69
N VAL A 121 -0.13 17.00 -4.84
CA VAL A 121 -1.23 16.04 -4.86
C VAL A 121 -1.86 15.89 -3.46
N LEU A 122 -1.05 15.69 -2.41
CA LEU A 122 -1.54 15.40 -1.06
C LEU A 122 -2.13 16.61 -0.33
N MET A 123 -1.69 17.83 -0.68
CA MET A 123 -2.18 19.07 -0.08
C MET A 123 -3.29 19.73 -0.91
N ASN A 124 -3.69 19.11 -2.02
CA ASN A 124 -4.78 19.62 -2.85
C ASN A 124 -6.12 19.44 -2.13
N THR A 125 -6.84 20.55 -1.94
CA THR A 125 -8.17 20.57 -1.32
C THR A 125 -9.30 20.70 -2.33
N SER A 126 -9.02 20.72 -3.63
CA SER A 126 -10.04 20.89 -4.69
C SER A 126 -10.87 19.63 -4.94
N GLY A 127 -10.56 18.52 -4.27
CA GLY A 127 -11.24 17.23 -4.46
C GLY A 127 -10.87 16.52 -5.76
N ALA A 128 -9.88 17.02 -6.51
CA ALA A 128 -9.42 16.41 -7.75
C ALA A 128 -8.75 15.05 -7.52
N PHE A 129 -8.20 14.82 -6.32
CA PHE A 129 -7.55 13.58 -5.92
C PHE A 129 -8.39 12.86 -4.86
N GLY A 130 -9.15 11.87 -5.30
CA GLY A 130 -9.89 10.96 -4.43
C GLY A 130 -9.05 9.76 -3.97
N LYS A 131 -9.57 9.01 -3.00
CA LYS A 131 -8.98 7.74 -2.57
C LYS A 131 -9.31 6.63 -3.57
N LEU A 132 -8.45 5.62 -3.59
CA LEU A 132 -8.75 4.38 -4.31
C LEU A 132 -9.94 3.68 -3.66
N LYS A 133 -11.02 3.48 -4.45
CA LYS A 133 -12.18 2.72 -4.00
C LYS A 133 -11.78 1.27 -3.74
N TYR A 134 -12.19 0.76 -2.59
CA TYR A 134 -12.03 -0.65 -2.26
C TYR A 134 -12.75 -1.54 -3.27
N ASN A 135 -12.11 -2.66 -3.61
CA ASN A 135 -12.82 -3.78 -4.23
C ASN A 135 -13.77 -4.41 -3.19
N PRO A 136 -14.74 -5.26 -3.61
CA PRO A 136 -15.73 -5.83 -2.69
C PRO A 136 -15.12 -6.57 -1.49
N LEU A 137 -14.03 -7.32 -1.69
CA LEU A 137 -13.36 -8.07 -0.62
C LEU A 137 -12.67 -7.13 0.38
N ALA A 138 -11.95 -6.12 -0.12
CA ALA A 138 -11.32 -5.10 0.72
C ALA A 138 -12.38 -4.30 1.49
N LYS A 139 -13.53 -4.01 0.88
CA LYS A 139 -14.65 -3.34 1.57
C LYS A 139 -15.24 -4.20 2.68
N LEU A 140 -15.33 -5.52 2.50
CA LEU A 140 -15.77 -6.44 3.54
C LEU A 140 -14.79 -6.45 4.73
N LEU A 141 -13.49 -6.47 4.45
CA LEU A 141 -12.45 -6.52 5.49
C LEU A 141 -12.28 -5.19 6.24
N PHE A 142 -12.22 -4.07 5.51
CA PHE A 142 -11.93 -2.75 6.08
C PHE A 142 -13.20 -1.94 6.43
N GLY A 143 -14.37 -2.44 6.02
CA GLY A 143 -15.67 -1.84 6.33
C GLY A 143 -15.77 -0.37 5.95
N GLY A 144 -16.45 0.39 6.82
CA GLY A 144 -16.55 1.85 6.77
C GLY A 144 -15.43 2.56 7.55
N GLY A 145 -14.24 1.94 7.68
CA GLY A 145 -13.13 2.50 8.43
C GLY A 145 -12.58 3.80 7.82
N LEU A 146 -11.85 4.57 8.63
CA LEU A 146 -11.32 5.90 8.27
C LEU A 146 -10.47 5.90 6.98
N ALA A 147 -9.79 4.79 6.69
CA ALA A 147 -9.00 4.63 5.48
C ALA A 147 -9.85 4.67 4.21
N GLY A 148 -11.09 4.16 4.23
CA GLY A 148 -11.98 4.07 3.08
C GLY A 148 -13.03 5.18 2.97
N LEU A 149 -13.29 5.94 4.04
CA LEU A 149 -14.25 7.04 4.02
C LEU A 149 -13.71 8.27 3.26
N GLU A 150 -14.63 9.04 2.67
CA GLU A 150 -14.37 10.33 2.02
C GLU A 150 -15.40 11.38 2.45
N GLY A 151 -15.13 12.66 2.14
CA GLY A 151 -16.05 13.78 2.37
C GLY A 151 -16.42 14.00 3.84
N GLU A 152 -17.66 14.41 4.08
CA GLU A 152 -18.18 14.74 5.41
C GLU A 152 -18.11 13.55 6.38
N LYS A 153 -18.45 12.34 5.91
CA LYS A 153 -18.35 11.13 6.74
C LYS A 153 -16.92 10.91 7.22
N TRP A 154 -15.94 11.10 6.35
CA TRP A 154 -14.53 11.04 6.75
C TRP A 154 -14.17 12.14 7.74
N ALA A 155 -14.64 13.38 7.53
CA ALA A 155 -14.35 14.49 8.43
C ALA A 155 -14.85 14.23 9.86
N VAL A 156 -16.08 13.72 10.01
CA VAL A 156 -16.65 13.33 11.30
C VAL A 156 -15.83 12.22 11.96
N HIS A 157 -15.53 11.14 11.23
CA HIS A 157 -14.77 10.02 11.79
C HIS A 157 -13.33 10.42 12.14
N ARG A 158 -12.71 11.30 11.33
CA ARG A 158 -11.37 11.82 11.58
C ARG A 158 -11.37 12.69 12.84
N HIS A 159 -12.38 13.53 13.02
CA HIS A 159 -12.52 14.37 14.20
C HIS A 159 -12.60 13.52 15.48
N ILE A 160 -13.48 12.51 15.49
CA ILE A 160 -13.63 11.58 16.62
C ILE A 160 -12.30 10.85 16.89
N ALA A 161 -11.67 10.28 15.85
CA ALA A 161 -10.41 9.55 16.00
C ALA A 161 -9.29 10.44 16.56
N ASN A 162 -9.20 11.70 16.11
CA ASN A 162 -8.18 12.63 16.59
C ASN A 162 -8.28 12.92 18.09
N GLN A 163 -9.48 12.83 18.69
CA GLN A 163 -9.65 13.00 20.15
C GLN A 163 -8.97 11.90 20.96
N ALA A 164 -8.82 10.70 20.42
CA ALA A 164 -8.08 9.60 21.05
C ALA A 164 -6.55 9.82 20.97
N PHE A 165 -6.08 10.53 19.95
CA PHE A 165 -4.65 10.79 19.70
C PHE A 165 -4.21 12.21 20.06
N ASN A 166 -4.86 12.84 21.04
CA ASN A 166 -4.38 14.12 21.59
C ASN A 166 -3.10 13.89 22.42
N MET A 167 -2.13 14.80 22.36
CA MET A 167 -0.87 14.73 23.09
C MET A 167 -1.02 14.51 24.59
N GLU A 168 -2.09 15.05 25.20
CA GLU A 168 -2.39 14.82 26.62
C GLU A 168 -2.74 13.35 26.92
N ARG A 169 -3.34 12.63 25.97
CA ARG A 169 -3.69 11.22 26.08
C ARG A 169 -2.58 10.28 25.61
N VAL A 170 -1.76 10.75 24.67
CA VAL A 170 -0.62 9.98 24.13
C VAL A 170 0.59 10.03 25.06
N LYS A 171 0.77 11.10 25.85
CA LYS A 171 1.82 11.18 26.87
C LYS A 171 1.51 10.21 28.00
N VAL A 172 2.17 9.06 27.98
CA VAL A 172 2.23 8.16 29.14
C VAL A 172 3.06 8.86 30.21
N PRO A 173 2.60 8.96 31.47
CA PRO A 173 3.47 9.32 32.57
C PRO A 173 4.67 8.36 32.55
N THR A 174 5.91 8.87 32.53
CA THR A 174 7.16 8.10 32.35
C THR A 174 7.22 6.80 33.17
N ASN A 175 6.59 6.83 34.35
CA ASN A 175 6.45 5.75 35.32
C ASN A 175 5.69 4.54 34.73
N LYS A 176 4.61 4.78 33.97
CA LYS A 176 3.76 3.74 33.36
C LYS A 176 4.41 3.16 32.11
N GLU A 177 5.17 3.96 31.37
CA GLU A 177 5.99 3.49 30.24
C GLU A 177 7.11 2.57 30.74
N GLN A 178 7.85 3.00 31.77
CA GLN A 178 8.87 2.17 32.43
C GLN A 178 8.29 0.88 33.03
N GLN A 179 7.07 0.92 33.59
CA GLN A 179 6.42 -0.28 34.12
C GLN A 179 6.01 -1.25 33.01
N GLY A 180 5.40 -0.76 31.93
CA GLY A 180 5.07 -1.58 30.75
C GLY A 180 6.33 -2.15 30.08
N GLU A 181 7.40 -1.36 29.97
CA GLU A 181 8.70 -1.82 29.48
C GLU A 181 9.31 -2.89 30.40
N MET A 182 9.24 -2.72 31.72
CA MET A 182 9.71 -3.72 32.69
C MET A 182 8.91 -5.01 32.61
N GLU A 183 7.57 -4.95 32.51
CA GLU A 183 6.71 -6.12 32.36
C GLU A 183 6.97 -6.84 31.04
N VAL A 184 7.11 -6.10 29.93
CA VAL A 184 7.48 -6.66 28.62
C VAL A 184 8.88 -7.26 28.66
N ARG A 185 9.84 -6.64 29.33
CA ARG A 185 11.21 -7.14 29.50
C ARG A 185 11.25 -8.40 30.37
N GLN A 186 10.48 -8.44 31.45
CA GLN A 186 10.38 -9.60 32.35
C GLN A 186 9.63 -10.76 31.68
N ARG A 187 8.60 -10.46 30.87
CA ARG A 187 7.95 -11.46 30.01
C ARG A 187 8.90 -11.96 28.93
N ASN A 188 9.64 -11.06 28.26
CA ASN A 188 10.60 -11.43 27.23
C ASN A 188 11.78 -12.23 27.77
N SER A 189 12.23 -12.02 29.02
CA SER A 189 13.28 -12.84 29.65
C SER A 189 12.79 -14.24 30.01
N ARG A 190 11.53 -14.38 30.47
CA ARG A 190 10.87 -15.68 30.65
C ARG A 190 10.70 -16.41 29.31
N VAL A 191 10.34 -15.68 28.26
CA VAL A 191 10.15 -16.25 26.92
C VAL A 191 11.48 -16.55 26.21
N HIS A 192 12.58 -15.81 26.44
CA HIS A 192 13.91 -16.18 25.91
C HIS A 192 14.36 -17.55 26.42
N LYS A 193 14.08 -17.85 27.71
CA LYS A 193 14.31 -19.20 28.28
C LYS A 193 13.48 -20.31 27.62
N ILE A 194 12.34 -19.96 27.00
CA ILE A 194 11.46 -20.89 26.28
C ILE A 194 11.84 -20.97 24.78
N ILE A 195 12.29 -19.86 24.19
CA ILE A 195 12.67 -19.77 22.76
C ILE A 195 14.00 -20.48 22.47
N ASP A 196 14.92 -20.56 23.43
CA ASP A 196 16.10 -21.41 23.27
C ASP A 196 15.74 -22.91 23.11
N GLN A 197 14.49 -23.30 23.45
CA GLN A 197 13.97 -24.65 23.23
C GLN A 197 13.03 -24.78 22.02
N GLU A 198 12.40 -23.70 21.55
CA GLU A 198 11.51 -23.71 20.38
C GLU A 198 11.63 -22.43 19.54
N LYS A 199 11.92 -22.61 18.25
CA LYS A 199 12.13 -21.53 17.27
C LYS A 199 10.81 -20.79 16.97
N TRP A 200 10.43 -19.83 17.81
CA TRP A 200 9.15 -19.12 17.71
C TRP A 200 9.23 -17.80 16.91
N PRO A 201 8.26 -17.49 16.02
CA PRO A 201 8.35 -16.33 15.13
C PRO A 201 8.08 -14.98 15.84
N CYS A 202 9.01 -14.05 15.67
CA CYS A 202 9.00 -12.67 16.20
C CYS A 202 7.72 -11.88 15.89
N ASN A 203 7.08 -12.13 14.74
CA ASN A 203 5.88 -11.40 14.30
C ASN A 203 4.70 -11.55 15.27
N ARG A 204 4.51 -12.73 15.88
CA ARG A 204 3.39 -12.96 16.81
C ARG A 204 3.49 -12.09 18.06
N LYS A 205 4.71 -11.87 18.57
CA LYS A 205 4.96 -11.03 19.73
C LYS A 205 4.68 -9.55 19.47
N PHE A 206 5.04 -9.05 18.28
CA PHE A 206 4.75 -7.68 17.89
C PHE A 206 3.25 -7.44 17.73
N GLU A 207 2.52 -8.41 17.17
CA GLU A 207 1.06 -8.35 17.06
C GLU A 207 0.39 -8.34 18.43
N GLU A 208 0.80 -9.22 19.35
CA GLU A 208 0.27 -9.26 20.72
C GLU A 208 0.57 -7.96 21.50
N LEU A 209 1.79 -7.43 21.36
CA LEU A 209 2.17 -6.13 21.95
C LEU A 209 1.35 -4.99 21.35
N ALA A 210 1.18 -4.93 20.04
CA ALA A 210 0.40 -3.89 19.37
C ALA A 210 -1.08 -3.95 19.75
N GLN A 211 -1.65 -5.15 19.88
CA GLN A 211 -3.03 -5.36 20.35
C GLN A 211 -3.20 -4.93 21.80
N PHE A 212 -2.28 -5.34 22.68
CA PHE A 212 -2.30 -4.97 24.10
C PHE A 212 -2.20 -3.45 24.27
N ILE A 213 -1.22 -2.81 23.63
CA ILE A 213 -1.06 -1.36 23.65
C ILE A 213 -2.32 -0.68 23.09
N SER A 214 -2.85 -1.14 21.95
CA SER A 214 -4.06 -0.54 21.38
C SER A 214 -5.27 -0.66 22.31
N PHE A 215 -5.48 -1.80 22.96
CA PHE A 215 -6.56 -2.01 23.93
C PHE A 215 -6.41 -1.09 25.14
N CYS A 216 -5.21 -1.03 25.70
CA CYS A 216 -4.87 -0.17 26.83
C CYS A 216 -5.13 1.32 26.56
N TYR A 217 -4.80 1.81 25.36
CA TYR A 217 -4.98 3.21 24.98
C TYR A 217 -6.40 3.56 24.55
N LEU A 218 -7.07 2.66 23.81
CA LEU A 218 -8.36 2.97 23.19
C LEU A 218 -9.55 2.60 24.07
N CYS A 219 -9.41 1.58 24.93
CA CYS A 219 -10.50 1.07 25.75
C CYS A 219 -10.37 1.44 27.23
N GLY A 220 -9.31 2.14 27.64
CA GLY A 220 -9.08 2.52 29.05
C GLY A 220 -8.84 1.34 29.98
N GLY A 221 -8.49 0.17 29.44
CA GLY A 221 -8.28 -1.07 30.19
C GLY A 221 -6.99 -1.04 31.00
N TRP A 222 -7.03 -0.36 32.14
CA TRP A 222 -6.08 -0.47 33.25
C TRP A 222 -6.81 -0.36 34.60
N GLU A 223 -8.05 -0.85 34.65
CA GLU A 223 -8.79 -1.09 35.90
C GLU A 223 -8.85 -2.60 36.19
#